data_AF-W7ITX7-F1
#
_entry.id   AF-W7ITX7-F1
#
_cell.length_a   1.000
_cell.length_b   1.000
_cell.length_c   1.000
_cell.angle_alpha   90.00
_cell.angle_beta   90.00
_cell.angle_gamma   90.00
#
_symmetry.space_group_name_H-M   'P 1'
#
loop_
_entity.id
_entity.type
_entity.pdbx_description
1 polymer ?
#
loop_
_entity_poly.entity_id
_entity_poly.type
_entity_poly.pdbx_seq_one_letter_code
_entity_poly.pdbx_strand_id
1 'polypeptide(L)' 'MFRSGEQAAVEGRFTGSLRDGSTVDLRFSDFFDTVAHPPGEHGALILSRRTYFDDTRV' A
#
# COMPACT_ATOMS: atom_id res chain seq x y z
N MET A 1 -7.42 1.02 7.53
CA MET A 1 -6.96 2.23 6.81
C MET A 1 -7.01 3.39 7.77
N PHE A 2 -5.90 4.09 7.94
CA PHE A 2 -5.82 5.35 8.70
C PHE A 2 -5.68 6.50 7.72
N ARG A 3 -6.29 7.66 8.02
CA ARG A 3 -6.19 8.86 7.19
C ARG A 3 -5.96 10.10 8.07
N SER A 4 -5.01 10.94 7.68
CA SER A 4 -4.69 12.21 8.32
C SER A 4 -4.47 13.26 7.24
N GLY A 5 -5.49 14.08 6.99
CA GLY A 5 -5.48 15.05 5.88
C GLY A 5 -5.27 14.36 4.52
N GLU A 6 -4.16 14.72 3.88
CA GLU A 6 -3.69 14.20 2.59
C GLU A 6 -2.92 12.88 2.70
N GLN A 7 -2.67 12.38 3.92
CA GLN A 7 -1.95 11.14 4.12
C GLN A 7 -2.89 9.98 4.42
N ALA A 8 -2.61 8.81 3.88
CA ALA A 8 -3.32 7.57 4.21
C ALA A 8 -2.34 6.42 4.48
N ALA A 9 -2.72 5.49 5.35
CA ALA A 9 -1.97 4.28 5.62
C ALA A 9 -2.86 3.03 5.60
N VAL A 10 -2.34 1.94 5.05
CA VAL A 10 -3.02 0.65 4.94
C VAL A 10 -2.06 -0.47 5.35
N GLU A 11 -2.49 -1.32 6.27
CA GLU A 11 -1.80 -2.57 6.57
C GLU A 11 -2.49 -3.72 5.84
N GLY A 12 -1.71 -4.70 5.40
CA GLY A 12 -2.24 -5.82 4.65
C GLY A 12 -1.29 -7.01 4.55
N ARG A 13 -1.66 -7.94 3.67
CA ARG A 13 -0.94 -9.19 3.42
C ARG A 13 -0.84 -9.43 1.92
N PHE A 14 0.37 -9.69 1.42
CA PHE A 14 0.63 -10.19 0.07
C PHE A 14 0.78 -11.71 0.14
N THR A 15 -0.02 -12.41 -0.66
CA THR A 15 0.11 -13.87 -0.84
C THR A 15 0.23 -14.17 -2.32
N GLY A 16 1.18 -15.02 -2.72
CA GLY A 16 1.35 -15.37 -4.12
C GLY A 16 2.45 -16.39 -4.37
N SER A 17 2.77 -16.58 -5.65
CA SER A 17 3.86 -17.44 -6.11
C SER A 17 4.96 -16.62 -6.76
N LEU A 18 6.20 -16.88 -6.40
CA LEU A 18 7.39 -16.31 -7.03
C LEU A 18 7.72 -17.05 -8.34
N ARG A 19 8.60 -16.46 -9.14
CA ARG A 19 9.00 -17.02 -10.45
C ARG A 19 9.66 -18.41 -10.33
N ASP A 20 10.32 -18.68 -9.21
CA ASP A 20 10.95 -19.98 -8.92
C ASP A 20 9.95 -21.05 -8.44
N GLY A 21 8.66 -20.71 -8.35
CA GLY A 21 7.60 -21.60 -7.89
C GLY A 21 7.41 -21.64 -6.39
N SER A 22 8.27 -20.96 -5.60
CA SER A 22 8.07 -20.84 -4.16
C SER A 22 6.86 -19.95 -3.85
N THR A 23 6.20 -20.20 -2.72
CA THR A 23 5.10 -19.36 -2.24
C THR A 23 5.62 -18.28 -1.29
N VAL A 24 4.96 -17.13 -1.36
CA VAL A 24 5.24 -15.97 -0.53
C VAL A 24 4.00 -15.54 0.23
N ASP A 25 4.23 -15.13 1.46
CA ASP A 25 3.22 -14.68 2.40
C ASP A 25 3.86 -13.61 3.30
N LEU A 26 3.57 -12.34 2.98
CA LEU A 26 4.24 -11.19 3.58
C LEU A 26 3.21 -10.22 4.13
N ARG A 27 3.43 -9.74 5.35
CA ARG A 27 2.72 -8.58 5.89
C ARG A 27 3.36 -7.31 5.35
N PHE A 28 2.54 -6.31 5.07
CA PHE A 28 3.02 -5.01 4.60
C PHE A 28 2.31 -3.85 5.27
N SER A 29 2.97 -2.69 5.25
CA SER A 29 2.44 -1.37 5.58
C SER A 29 2.65 -0.44 4.40
N ASP A 30 1.56 0.04 3.81
CA ASP A 30 1.56 1.06 2.78
C ASP A 30 1.27 2.44 3.38
N PHE A 31 2.02 3.44 2.93
CA PHE A 31 1.80 4.85 3.22
C PHE A 31 1.62 5.62 1.91
N PHE A 32 0.59 6.45 1.84
CA PHE A 32 0.20 7.20 0.67
C PHE A 32 0.20 8.70 0.98
N ASP A 33 0.74 9.49 0.06
CA ASP A 33 0.41 10.91 -0.05
C ASP A 33 -0.68 11.03 -1.12
N THR A 34 -1.76 11.72 -0.81
CA THR A 34 -2.98 11.79 -1.63
C THR A 34 -3.49 13.21 -1.75
N VAL A 35 -4.12 13.53 -2.88
CA VAL A 35 -4.86 14.79 -3.06
C VAL A 35 -6.32 14.47 -3.31
N ALA A 36 -7.23 15.28 -2.74
CA ALA A 36 -8.64 15.14 -3.03
C ALA A 36 -8.90 15.41 -4.51
N HIS A 37 -9.83 14.66 -5.10
CA HIS A 37 -10.30 14.99 -6.44
C HIS A 37 -10.96 16.37 -6.49
N PRO A 38 -11.06 16.98 -7.69
CA PRO A 38 -11.88 18.17 -7.90
C PRO A 38 -13.33 17.95 -7.43
N PRO A 39 -14.06 19.03 -7.06
CA PRO A 39 -15.46 18.93 -6.68
C PRO A 39 -16.29 18.23 -7.76
N GLY A 40 -17.02 17.17 -7.37
CA GLY A 40 -17.85 16.37 -8.27
C GLY A 40 -17.27 14.99 -8.62
N GLU A 41 -16.02 14.71 -8.25
CA GLU A 41 -15.37 13.41 -8.41
C GLU A 41 -15.17 12.72 -7.04
N HIS A 42 -15.23 11.39 -7.02
CA HIS A 42 -15.08 10.59 -5.79
C HIS A 42 -13.69 9.98 -5.69
N GLY A 43 -13.14 9.98 -4.47
CA GLY A 43 -11.88 9.30 -4.14
C GLY A 43 -10.74 10.27 -3.82
N ALA A 44 -9.52 9.79 -3.95
CA ALA A 44 -8.31 10.61 -3.88
C ALA A 44 -7.29 10.13 -4.92
N LEU A 45 -6.54 11.05 -5.50
CA LEU A 45 -5.40 10.73 -6.36
C LEU A 45 -4.21 10.39 -5.48
N ILE A 46 -3.56 9.26 -5.74
CA ILE A 46 -2.32 8.87 -5.05
C ILE A 46 -1.15 9.57 -5.74
N LEU A 47 -0.49 10.49 -5.03
CA LEU A 47 0.69 11.20 -5.52
C LEU A 47 1.96 10.37 -5.32
N SER A 48 2.05 9.68 -4.18
CA SER A 48 3.17 8.81 -3.85
C SER A 48 2.71 7.63 -3.00
N ARG A 49 3.45 6.52 -3.11
CA ARG A 49 3.25 5.31 -2.31
C ARG A 49 4.60 4.80 -1.81
N ARG A 50 4.68 4.47 -0.52
CA ARG A 50 5.81 3.80 0.10
C ARG A 50 5.30 2.52 0.76
N THR A 51 5.88 1.39 0.38
CA THR A 51 5.51 0.07 0.90
C THR A 51 6.65 -0.48 1.73
N TYR A 52 6.36 -0.85 2.96
CA TYR A 52 7.29 -1.51 3.88
C TYR A 52 6.79 -2.92 4.13
N PHE A 53 7.69 -3.89 4.07
CA PHE A 53 7.43 -5.28 4.43
C PHE A 53 8.72 -5.87 4.95
N ASP A 54 8.61 -6.81 5.88
CA ASP A 54 9.77 -7.53 6.39
C ASP A 54 10.05 -8.71 5.46
N ASP A 55 11.09 -8.59 4.65
CA ASP A 55 11.64 -9.74 3.93
C ASP A 55 12.62 -10.46 4.84
N THR A 56 12.09 -11.34 5.69
CA THR A 56 12.90 -12.17 6.61
C THR A 56 13.79 -13.20 5.91
N ARG A 57 13.82 -13.22 4.56
CA ARG A 57 14.58 -14.17 3.74
C ARG A 57 15.83 -13.57 3.08
N VAL A 58 16.21 -12.32 3.39
CA VAL A 58 17.44 -11.67 2.87
C VAL A 58 18.63 -11.87 3.80
#